data_AF-A0A6G3U0V8-F1
#
_entry.id   AF-A0A6G3U0V8-F1
#
_cell.length_a   1.000
_cell.length_b   1.000
_cell.length_c   1.000
_cell.angle_alpha   90.00
_cell.angle_beta   90.00
_cell.angle_gamma   90.00
#
_symmetry.space_group_name_H-M   'P 1'
#
loop_
_entity.id
_entity.type
_entity.pdbx_description
1 polymer ?
#
loop_
_entity_poly.entity_id
_entity_poly.type
_entity_poly.pdbx_seq_one_letter_code
_entity_poly.pdbx_strand_id
1 'polypeptide(L)'
;MDDRHRRVLELCEGIARDKTLAWLEESVAEIRWKAGGKERDRVKDGLVVAVFQHYESRATESRPLLHAHAVVSIRARRPHDGKWGNLSADSLMTHIVAADTLYTLYFMEEVSARLGWAWEPREVTPGRRPVMDIAGIDQRLIGWQSTRRQQIEDALSVLTDKYEERQGHAPGEKAGYALACQAADQTRSPKRTELLSLTELRRRWRESAIRAFGACTVYRLAERAREAAAAAWARVRPVVDTVLAAVDVVAVVYVMRGAFKRHHLLAEARRHLSYVLRGRPHEPGLDERIVQTVVDDYTRPASRRMMTADLRALYPRDTEDQAVLRPLTRKRTAPPYERARLAADALAARVHAVRRAERLRSRTRPRTVAVPAASRSHPRPFRTGPKNGRLLEPETGVDTVERTRQTLEAAAAQVAAMLQDGRQAREAAHGPRPQPTPAMTPPPHTQQPGSQPAPGRTTGEVT
;
A
#
# COMPACT_ATOMS: atom_id res chain seq x y z
N MET A 1 0.14 -26.19 1.17
CA MET A 1 -0.71 -25.52 0.16
C MET A 1 -0.34 -25.94 -1.26
N ASP A 2 -1.35 -26.09 -2.11
CA ASP A 2 -1.24 -26.52 -3.51
C ASP A 2 -1.02 -25.32 -4.48
N ASP A 3 -0.94 -25.57 -5.78
CA ASP A 3 -0.79 -24.52 -6.81
C ASP A 3 -2.05 -23.64 -6.94
N ARG A 4 -3.21 -24.15 -6.57
CA ARG A 4 -4.49 -23.44 -6.62
C ARG A 4 -4.50 -22.27 -5.63
N HIS A 5 -4.14 -22.50 -4.37
CA HIS A 5 -4.11 -21.44 -3.35
C HIS A 5 -3.13 -20.33 -3.74
N ARG A 6 -1.96 -20.69 -4.29
CA ARG A 6 -0.98 -19.73 -4.79
C ARG A 6 -1.59 -18.79 -5.83
N ARG A 7 -2.17 -19.35 -6.91
CA ARG A 7 -2.76 -18.54 -8.00
C ARG A 7 -3.88 -17.63 -7.50
N VAL A 8 -4.67 -18.10 -6.53
CA VAL A 8 -5.72 -17.26 -5.91
C VAL A 8 -5.10 -16.11 -5.12
N LEU A 9 -4.05 -16.34 -4.33
CA LEU A 9 -3.36 -15.27 -3.60
C LEU A 9 -2.70 -14.25 -4.53
N GLU A 10 -2.06 -14.70 -5.62
CA GLU A 10 -1.51 -13.84 -6.68
C GLU A 10 -2.60 -12.98 -7.33
N LEU A 11 -3.76 -13.58 -7.64
CA LEU A 11 -4.91 -12.85 -8.17
C LEU A 11 -5.43 -11.79 -7.17
N CYS A 12 -5.53 -12.15 -5.89
CA CYS A 12 -6.00 -11.22 -4.85
C CYS A 12 -5.03 -10.05 -4.67
N GLU A 13 -3.72 -10.30 -4.70
CA GLU A 13 -2.69 -9.25 -4.70
C GLU A 13 -2.86 -8.32 -5.88
N GLY A 14 -3.01 -8.88 -7.09
CA GLY A 14 -3.22 -8.09 -8.31
C GLY A 14 -4.45 -7.19 -8.24
N ILE A 15 -5.61 -7.75 -7.82
CA ILE A 15 -6.85 -6.99 -7.69
C ILE A 15 -6.72 -5.88 -6.64
N ALA A 16 -6.15 -6.17 -5.47
CA ALA A 16 -5.97 -5.19 -4.42
C ALA A 16 -5.03 -4.05 -4.86
N ARG A 17 -3.90 -4.39 -5.51
CA ARG A 17 -2.96 -3.43 -6.07
C ARG A 17 -3.63 -2.52 -7.09
N ASP A 18 -4.34 -3.10 -8.05
CA ASP A 18 -4.94 -2.34 -9.16
C ASP A 18 -6.06 -1.41 -8.65
N LYS A 19 -6.88 -1.86 -7.69
CA LYS A 19 -7.88 -1.01 -7.02
C LYS A 19 -7.24 0.15 -6.26
N THR A 20 -6.14 -0.10 -5.56
CA THR A 20 -5.41 0.96 -4.83
C THR A 20 -4.74 1.95 -5.78
N LEU A 21 -4.17 1.48 -6.90
CA LEU A 21 -3.61 2.35 -7.94
C LEU A 21 -4.70 3.21 -8.60
N ALA A 22 -5.88 2.64 -8.87
CA ALA A 22 -7.02 3.39 -9.38
C ALA A 22 -7.46 4.49 -8.40
N TRP A 23 -7.52 4.19 -7.10
CA TRP A 23 -7.81 5.22 -6.08
C TRP A 23 -6.73 6.32 -6.02
N LEU A 24 -5.44 5.95 -6.11
CA LEU A 24 -4.35 6.92 -6.18
C LEU A 24 -4.46 7.82 -7.41
N GLU A 25 -4.76 7.24 -8.56
CA GLU A 25 -4.98 7.97 -9.81
C GLU A 25 -6.16 8.95 -9.71
N GLU A 26 -7.27 8.50 -9.13
CA GLU A 26 -8.50 9.30 -9.08
C GLU A 26 -8.46 10.40 -8.00
N SER A 27 -7.96 10.05 -6.81
CA SER A 27 -8.13 10.88 -5.61
C SER A 27 -6.87 11.61 -5.16
N VAL A 28 -5.69 11.25 -5.69
CA VAL A 28 -4.39 11.73 -5.16
C VAL A 28 -3.46 12.28 -6.25
N ALA A 29 -3.50 11.73 -7.45
CA ALA A 29 -2.56 12.05 -8.51
C ALA A 29 -2.74 13.49 -9.01
N GLU A 30 -1.76 14.32 -8.70
CA GLU A 30 -1.68 15.71 -9.14
C GLU A 30 -0.51 15.90 -10.10
N ILE A 31 -0.71 16.68 -11.14
CA ILE A 31 0.36 17.21 -12.00
C ILE A 31 0.73 18.62 -11.54
N ARG A 32 2.04 18.93 -11.51
CA ARG A 32 2.55 20.27 -11.16
C ARG A 32 3.18 20.98 -12.34
N TRP A 33 2.97 22.29 -12.46
CA TRP A 33 3.62 23.12 -13.49
C TRP A 33 3.90 24.56 -13.01
N LYS A 34 4.55 25.35 -13.89
CA LYS A 34 5.21 26.64 -13.61
C LYS A 34 6.39 26.52 -12.62
N ALA A 35 7.19 27.59 -12.54
CA ALA A 35 8.36 27.64 -11.65
C ALA A 35 7.97 27.32 -10.20
N GLY A 36 8.67 26.35 -9.59
CA GLY A 36 8.41 25.88 -8.23
C GLY A 36 7.17 24.99 -8.05
N GLY A 37 6.46 24.61 -9.12
CA GLY A 37 5.25 23.79 -9.01
C GLY A 37 4.09 24.50 -8.29
N LYS A 38 4.00 25.82 -8.49
CA LYS A 38 2.96 26.67 -7.90
C LYS A 38 1.56 26.26 -8.32
N GLU A 39 1.42 25.75 -9.54
CA GLU A 39 0.16 25.26 -10.06
C GLU A 39 0.09 23.74 -9.92
N ARG A 40 -1.07 23.25 -9.48
CA ARG A 40 -1.37 21.83 -9.31
C ARG A 40 -2.79 21.56 -9.75
N ASP A 41 -3.00 20.41 -10.38
CA ASP A 41 -4.32 19.96 -10.82
C ASP A 41 -4.32 18.44 -10.97
N ARG A 42 -5.49 17.83 -11.14
CA ARG A 42 -5.62 16.39 -11.37
C ARG A 42 -4.96 15.98 -12.70
N VAL A 43 -4.37 14.79 -12.75
CA VAL A 43 -3.85 14.22 -14.00
C VAL A 43 -4.97 13.97 -15.01
N LYS A 44 -4.73 14.24 -16.30
CA LYS A 44 -5.75 14.11 -17.36
C LYS A 44 -6.12 12.66 -17.66
N ASP A 45 -5.11 11.86 -18.02
CA ASP A 45 -5.28 10.51 -18.57
C ASP A 45 -4.83 9.41 -17.60
N GLY A 46 -4.69 9.77 -16.33
CA GLY A 46 -4.30 8.84 -15.28
C GLY A 46 -2.79 8.68 -15.08
N LEU A 47 -2.42 7.57 -14.44
CA LEU A 47 -1.06 7.17 -14.12
C LEU A 47 -0.54 6.15 -15.13
N VAL A 48 0.72 6.30 -15.54
CA VAL A 48 1.42 5.26 -16.29
C VAL A 48 2.22 4.41 -15.30
N VAL A 49 1.89 3.13 -15.17
CA VAL A 49 2.47 2.24 -14.16
C VAL A 49 2.97 0.95 -14.81
N ALA A 50 4.21 0.56 -14.50
CA ALA A 50 4.76 -0.75 -14.84
C ALA A 50 4.83 -1.62 -13.58
N VAL A 51 4.29 -2.84 -13.63
CA VAL A 51 4.22 -3.73 -12.46
C VAL A 51 5.14 -4.93 -12.63
N PHE A 52 6.02 -5.14 -11.65
CA PHE A 52 6.93 -6.28 -11.59
C PHE A 52 6.62 -7.11 -10.36
N GLN A 53 6.10 -8.32 -10.54
CA GLN A 53 5.77 -9.23 -9.44
C GLN A 53 6.98 -10.10 -9.07
N HIS A 54 7.17 -10.29 -7.77
CA HIS A 54 8.28 -11.02 -7.16
C HIS A 54 7.76 -11.97 -6.08
N TYR A 55 8.53 -13.04 -5.82
CA TYR A 55 8.10 -14.16 -4.97
C TYR A 55 9.00 -14.42 -3.77
N GLU A 56 10.18 -13.82 -3.73
CA GLU A 56 11.19 -14.12 -2.72
C GLU A 56 11.66 -12.87 -1.96
N SER A 57 12.01 -13.08 -0.70
CA SER A 57 12.67 -12.08 0.12
C SER A 57 14.17 -11.99 -0.20
N ARG A 58 14.78 -10.89 0.23
CA ARG A 58 16.24 -10.68 0.17
C ARG A 58 17.00 -11.35 1.32
N ALA A 59 16.45 -12.39 1.94
CA ALA A 59 17.14 -13.14 2.99
C ALA A 59 18.26 -14.01 2.38
N THR A 60 19.31 -14.31 3.15
CA THR A 60 20.45 -15.15 2.72
C THR A 60 19.96 -16.50 2.20
N GLU A 61 19.05 -17.11 2.95
CA GLU A 61 18.21 -18.20 2.49
C GLU A 61 16.88 -17.60 2.02
N SER A 62 16.70 -17.47 0.70
CA SER A 62 15.46 -16.99 0.07
C SER A 62 14.22 -17.55 0.78
N ARG A 63 13.39 -16.66 1.33
CA ARG A 63 12.11 -17.00 1.97
C ARG A 63 10.92 -16.55 1.12
N PRO A 64 9.76 -17.23 1.17
CA PRO A 64 8.58 -16.81 0.43
C PRO A 64 8.18 -15.37 0.77
N LEU A 65 8.02 -14.52 -0.23
CA LEU A 65 7.54 -13.14 -0.09
C LEU A 65 6.90 -12.69 -1.41
N LEU A 66 5.59 -12.88 -1.53
CA LEU A 66 4.84 -12.33 -2.67
C LEU A 66 4.75 -10.81 -2.53
N HIS A 67 5.28 -10.08 -3.50
CA HIS A 67 5.19 -8.63 -3.55
C HIS A 67 5.29 -8.12 -4.99
N ALA A 68 4.81 -6.92 -5.26
CA ALA A 68 4.94 -6.28 -6.55
C ALA A 68 5.60 -4.90 -6.44
N HIS A 69 6.46 -4.58 -7.40
CA HIS A 69 6.95 -3.23 -7.63
C HIS A 69 6.09 -2.57 -8.70
N ALA A 70 5.17 -1.70 -8.27
CA ALA A 70 4.42 -0.82 -9.15
C ALA A 70 5.22 0.48 -9.37
N VAL A 71 5.95 0.54 -10.49
CA VAL A 71 6.78 1.68 -10.87
C VAL A 71 5.92 2.70 -11.59
N VAL A 72 5.61 3.79 -10.91
CA VAL A 72 4.81 4.90 -11.44
C VAL A 72 5.72 5.88 -12.19
N SER A 73 5.38 6.15 -13.45
CA SER A 73 6.05 7.19 -14.23
C SER A 73 5.85 8.57 -13.60
N ILE A 74 6.93 9.35 -13.52
CA ILE A 74 6.82 10.75 -13.11
C ILE A 74 6.14 11.62 -14.19
N ARG A 75 6.00 11.12 -15.42
CA ARG A 75 5.40 11.85 -16.53
C ARG A 75 3.89 11.63 -16.55
N ALA A 76 3.14 12.73 -16.57
CA ALA A 76 1.69 12.75 -16.76
C ALA A 76 1.28 13.90 -17.69
N ARG A 77 0.05 13.88 -18.22
CA ARG A 77 -0.50 14.96 -19.07
C ARG A 77 -1.42 15.88 -18.28
N ARG A 78 -1.32 17.18 -18.55
CA ARG A 78 -2.16 18.22 -17.92
C ARG A 78 -3.58 18.22 -18.49
N PRO A 79 -4.60 18.54 -17.68
CA PRO A 79 -5.99 18.53 -18.12
C PRO A 79 -6.29 19.63 -19.16
N HIS A 80 -5.78 20.85 -18.95
CA HIS A 80 -6.15 22.01 -19.77
C HIS A 80 -5.50 22.06 -21.16
N ASP A 81 -4.24 21.61 -21.32
CA ASP A 81 -3.52 21.69 -22.61
C ASP A 81 -2.99 20.33 -23.11
N GLY A 82 -3.19 19.25 -22.36
CA GLY A 82 -2.71 17.92 -22.72
C GLY A 82 -1.19 17.76 -22.75
N LYS A 83 -0.42 18.81 -22.39
CA LYS A 83 1.04 18.75 -22.44
C LYS A 83 1.57 17.90 -21.30
N TRP A 84 2.68 17.21 -21.58
CA TRP A 84 3.42 16.45 -20.58
C TRP A 84 4.02 17.37 -19.51
N GLY A 85 3.95 16.92 -18.27
CA GLY A 85 4.57 17.54 -17.11
C GLY A 85 4.98 16.48 -16.10
N ASN A 86 5.25 16.92 -14.87
CA ASN A 86 5.70 16.04 -13.81
C ASN A 86 4.61 15.87 -12.76
N LEU A 87 4.40 14.62 -12.35
CA LEU A 87 3.57 14.24 -11.23
C LEU A 87 4.11 14.84 -9.92
N SER A 88 3.21 15.19 -9.02
CA SER A 88 3.49 15.62 -7.66
C SER A 88 3.79 14.41 -6.79
N ALA A 89 5.08 14.04 -6.69
CA ALA A 89 5.53 12.98 -5.80
C ALA A 89 5.14 13.26 -4.34
N ASP A 90 5.16 14.53 -3.91
CA ASP A 90 4.75 14.93 -2.56
C ASP A 90 3.30 14.56 -2.25
N SER A 91 2.40 14.69 -3.24
CA SER A 91 0.99 14.30 -3.07
C SER A 91 0.87 12.79 -2.83
N LEU A 92 1.52 11.99 -3.68
CA LEU A 92 1.55 10.53 -3.52
C LEU A 92 2.13 10.11 -2.17
N MET A 93 3.30 10.66 -1.80
CA MET A 93 3.98 10.31 -0.55
C MET A 93 3.18 10.74 0.68
N THR A 94 2.45 11.86 0.61
CA THR A 94 1.54 12.29 1.69
C THR A 94 0.42 11.27 1.94
N HIS A 95 0.00 10.53 0.92
CA HIS A 95 -1.11 9.57 0.99
C HIS A 95 -0.66 8.11 1.05
N ILE A 96 0.65 7.82 1.10
CA ILE A 96 1.17 6.46 0.98
C ILE A 96 0.59 5.49 2.02
N VAL A 97 0.39 5.96 3.27
CA VAL A 97 -0.19 5.15 4.35
C VAL A 97 -1.70 4.93 4.13
N ALA A 98 -2.40 5.89 3.55
CA ALA A 98 -3.81 5.72 3.18
C ALA A 98 -3.95 4.71 2.02
N ALA A 99 -3.01 4.70 1.08
CA ALA A 99 -2.96 3.71 0.01
C ALA A 99 -2.64 2.30 0.55
N ASP A 100 -1.64 2.17 1.41
CA ASP A 100 -1.25 0.90 2.06
C ASP A 100 -2.39 0.24 2.82
N THR A 101 -3.11 1.04 3.61
CA THR A 101 -4.28 0.56 4.37
C THR A 101 -5.45 0.18 3.46
N LEU A 102 -5.63 0.86 2.32
CA LEU A 102 -6.64 0.49 1.32
C LEU A 102 -6.27 -0.81 0.61
N TYR A 103 -5.00 -0.96 0.22
CA TYR A 103 -4.48 -2.20 -0.38
C TYR A 103 -4.70 -3.37 0.57
N THR A 104 -4.32 -3.21 1.84
CA THR A 104 -4.50 -4.25 2.87
C THR A 104 -5.97 -4.60 3.04
N LEU A 105 -6.86 -3.62 3.12
CA LEU A 105 -8.30 -3.84 3.23
C LEU A 105 -8.83 -4.66 2.05
N TYR A 106 -8.53 -4.26 0.81
CA TYR A 106 -8.98 -5.01 -0.36
C TYR A 106 -8.35 -6.40 -0.44
N PHE A 107 -7.05 -6.55 -0.15
CA PHE A 107 -6.39 -7.85 -0.17
C PHE A 107 -7.06 -8.81 0.81
N MET A 108 -7.37 -8.35 2.02
CA MET A 108 -8.08 -9.13 3.02
C MET A 108 -9.45 -9.59 2.52
N GLU A 109 -10.21 -8.70 1.88
CA GLU A 109 -11.53 -9.00 1.35
C GLU A 109 -11.50 -9.99 0.18
N GLU A 110 -10.62 -9.78 -0.79
CA GLU A 110 -10.50 -10.63 -1.97
C GLU A 110 -10.07 -12.06 -1.58
N VAL A 111 -9.13 -12.18 -0.63
CA VAL A 111 -8.70 -13.48 -0.07
C VAL A 111 -9.83 -14.16 0.70
N SER A 112 -10.52 -13.42 1.55
CA SER A 112 -11.62 -13.96 2.35
C SER A 112 -12.76 -14.46 1.48
N ALA A 113 -13.14 -13.69 0.46
CA ALA A 113 -14.20 -14.04 -0.47
C ALA A 113 -13.89 -15.29 -1.30
N ARG A 114 -12.62 -15.51 -1.68
CA ARG A 114 -12.22 -16.64 -2.54
C ARG A 114 -11.79 -17.89 -1.79
N LEU A 115 -11.14 -17.73 -0.64
CA LEU A 115 -10.55 -18.85 0.12
C LEU A 115 -11.33 -19.19 1.39
N GLY A 116 -12.28 -18.35 1.81
CA GLY A 116 -13.03 -18.54 3.05
C GLY A 116 -12.13 -18.42 4.28
N TRP A 117 -11.07 -17.61 4.19
CA TRP A 117 -10.14 -17.34 5.29
C TRP A 117 -10.54 -16.05 5.99
N ALA A 118 -10.24 -15.95 7.28
CA ALA A 118 -10.39 -14.72 8.04
C ALA A 118 -9.03 -14.24 8.52
N TRP A 119 -9.06 -13.09 9.17
CA TRP A 119 -7.87 -12.39 9.61
C TRP A 119 -7.95 -12.13 11.11
N GLU A 120 -6.80 -12.03 11.76
CA GLU A 120 -6.70 -11.67 13.17
C GLU A 120 -5.58 -10.66 13.38
N PRO A 121 -5.70 -9.79 14.41
CA PRO A 121 -4.68 -8.81 14.69
C PRO A 121 -3.52 -9.53 15.39
N ARG A 122 -2.29 -9.30 14.93
CA ARG A 122 -1.08 -9.77 15.61
C ARG A 122 -0.20 -8.60 15.99
N GLU A 123 0.22 -8.59 17.25
CA GLU A 123 1.27 -7.68 17.69
C GLU A 123 2.62 -8.24 17.23
N VAL A 124 3.24 -7.55 16.27
CA VAL A 124 4.58 -7.90 15.74
C VAL A 124 5.68 -7.07 16.37
N THR A 125 5.34 -5.92 16.94
CA THR A 125 6.28 -5.04 17.62
C THR A 125 5.58 -4.50 18.85
N PRO A 126 6.08 -4.79 20.07
CA PRO A 126 5.45 -4.38 21.30
C PRO A 126 5.08 -2.89 21.32
N GLY A 127 3.84 -2.58 21.67
CA GLY A 127 3.33 -1.22 21.78
C GLY A 127 3.06 -0.49 20.46
N ARG A 128 3.26 -1.16 19.31
CA ARG A 128 2.89 -0.65 17.99
C ARG A 128 1.50 -1.17 17.58
N ARG A 129 1.02 -0.66 16.46
CA ARG A 129 -0.24 -1.10 15.86
C ARG A 129 -0.12 -2.58 15.44
N PRO A 130 -1.13 -3.42 15.72
CA PRO A 130 -1.13 -4.78 15.24
C PRO A 130 -1.26 -4.79 13.72
N VAL A 131 -0.63 -5.78 13.10
CA VAL A 131 -0.82 -6.12 11.69
C VAL A 131 -1.92 -7.15 11.56
N MET A 132 -2.54 -7.23 10.39
CA MET A 132 -3.54 -8.25 10.10
C MET A 132 -2.89 -9.43 9.41
N ASP A 133 -2.98 -10.61 10.05
CA ASP A 133 -2.50 -11.87 9.49
C ASP A 133 -3.65 -12.86 9.34
N ILE A 134 -3.46 -13.86 8.47
CA ILE A 134 -4.43 -14.95 8.29
C ILE A 134 -4.58 -15.70 9.62
N ALA A 135 -5.81 -15.84 10.08
CA ALA A 135 -6.13 -16.57 11.31
C ALA A 135 -5.77 -18.05 11.15
N GLY A 136 -5.28 -18.68 12.21
CA GLY A 136 -4.94 -20.12 12.22
C GLY A 136 -3.58 -20.47 11.60
N ILE A 137 -2.82 -19.51 11.07
CA ILE A 137 -1.41 -19.70 10.69
C ILE A 137 -0.53 -19.54 11.93
N ASP A 138 0.31 -20.55 12.21
CA ASP A 138 1.20 -20.58 13.37
C ASP A 138 2.22 -19.42 13.31
N GLN A 139 2.35 -18.66 14.41
CA GLN A 139 3.25 -17.52 14.50
C GLN A 139 4.72 -17.92 14.30
N ARG A 140 5.10 -19.16 14.65
CA ARG A 140 6.46 -19.66 14.40
C ARG A 140 6.75 -19.79 12.90
N LEU A 141 5.75 -20.15 12.09
CA LEU A 141 5.86 -20.18 10.62
C LEU A 141 6.07 -18.75 10.08
N ILE A 142 5.36 -17.77 10.64
CA ILE A 142 5.49 -16.34 10.30
C ILE A 142 6.88 -15.82 10.69
N GLY A 143 7.36 -16.11 11.89
CA GLY A 143 8.72 -15.75 12.31
C GLY A 143 9.79 -16.39 11.42
N TRP A 144 9.60 -17.65 11.04
CA TRP A 144 10.52 -18.37 10.15
C TRP A 144 10.62 -17.77 8.74
N GLN A 145 9.56 -17.20 8.18
CA GLN A 145 9.67 -16.48 6.89
C GLN A 145 10.32 -15.10 7.04
N SER A 146 10.32 -14.52 8.25
CA SER A 146 10.77 -13.15 8.53
C SER A 146 12.23 -13.07 9.00
N THR A 147 13.10 -14.00 8.62
CA THR A 147 14.53 -14.03 9.04
C THR A 147 15.29 -12.75 8.75
N ARG A 148 15.06 -12.11 7.59
CA ARG A 148 15.66 -10.81 7.26
C ARG A 148 15.23 -9.73 8.24
N ARG A 149 13.95 -9.71 8.63
CA ARG A 149 13.44 -8.73 9.58
C ARG A 149 14.08 -8.93 10.95
N GLN A 150 14.20 -10.17 11.39
CA GLN A 150 14.90 -10.50 12.65
C GLN A 150 16.34 -10.00 12.63
N GLN A 151 17.09 -10.27 11.55
CA GLN A 151 18.47 -9.77 11.40
C GLN A 151 18.54 -8.24 11.51
N ILE A 152 17.60 -7.52 10.90
CA ILE A 152 17.53 -6.05 10.97
C ILE A 152 17.21 -5.59 12.39
N GLU A 153 16.26 -6.23 13.06
CA GLU A 153 15.86 -5.88 14.43
C GLU A 153 17.01 -6.14 15.41
N ASP A 154 17.71 -7.26 15.29
CA ASP A 154 18.90 -7.60 16.09
C ASP A 154 20.01 -6.56 15.87
N ALA A 155 20.31 -6.22 14.62
CA ALA A 155 21.31 -5.20 14.28
C ALA A 155 20.88 -3.80 14.75
N LEU A 156 19.59 -3.47 14.66
CA LEU A 156 19.04 -2.19 15.12
C LEU A 156 19.16 -2.06 16.64
N SER A 157 18.95 -3.13 17.41
CA SER A 157 19.16 -3.13 18.87
C SER A 157 20.60 -2.73 19.18
N VAL A 158 21.58 -3.42 18.57
CA VAL A 158 23.01 -3.13 18.77
C VAL A 158 23.38 -1.70 18.35
N LEU A 159 22.80 -1.19 17.26
CA LEU A 159 23.03 0.18 16.81
C LEU A 159 22.39 1.23 17.72
N THR A 160 21.26 0.90 18.33
CA THR A 160 20.57 1.75 19.30
C THR A 160 21.35 1.83 20.60
N ASP A 161 21.81 0.70 21.14
CA ASP A 161 22.63 0.65 22.35
C ASP A 161 23.92 1.48 22.18
N LYS A 162 24.60 1.31 21.03
CA LYS A 162 25.79 2.10 20.68
C LYS A 162 25.50 3.59 20.52
N TYR A 163 24.31 3.96 20.05
CA TYR A 163 23.90 5.35 19.96
C TYR A 163 23.70 5.93 21.35
N GLU A 164 23.01 5.20 22.23
CA GLU A 164 22.75 5.60 23.62
C GLU A 164 24.04 5.77 24.42
N GLU A 165 24.98 4.83 24.31
CA GLU A 165 26.32 4.93 24.92
C GLU A 165 27.07 6.19 24.46
N ARG A 166 26.98 6.54 23.17
CA ARG A 166 27.72 7.68 22.59
C ARG A 166 27.06 9.02 22.84
N GLN A 167 25.73 9.07 22.94
CA GLN A 167 24.96 10.32 23.01
C GLN A 167 24.37 10.60 24.39
N GLY A 168 24.38 9.61 25.29
CA GLY A 168 23.83 9.70 26.64
C GLY A 168 22.30 9.71 26.71
N HIS A 169 21.59 9.45 25.59
CA HIS A 169 20.14 9.38 25.53
C HIS A 169 19.64 8.51 24.36
N ALA A 170 18.41 8.01 24.46
CA ALA A 170 17.73 7.25 23.40
C ALA A 170 17.58 8.04 22.09
N PRO A 171 17.61 7.37 20.91
CA PRO A 171 17.47 8.05 19.64
C PRO A 171 16.06 8.66 19.47
N GLY A 172 16.02 9.94 19.07
CA GLY A 172 14.79 10.57 18.56
C GLY A 172 14.37 9.99 17.19
N GLU A 173 13.18 10.34 16.70
CA GLU A 173 12.56 9.73 15.51
C GLU A 173 13.47 9.71 14.27
N LYS A 174 14.13 10.83 13.96
CA LYS A 174 15.04 10.94 12.80
C LYS A 174 16.29 10.07 12.96
N ALA A 175 16.86 10.05 14.16
CA ALA A 175 18.04 9.22 14.46
C ALA A 175 17.66 7.74 14.40
N GLY A 176 16.54 7.35 15.01
CA GLY A 176 16.02 5.98 14.95
C GLY A 176 15.75 5.52 13.53
N TYR A 177 15.20 6.38 12.67
CA TYR A 177 15.04 6.06 11.25
C TYR A 177 16.39 5.82 10.54
N ALA A 178 17.37 6.69 10.78
CA ALA A 178 18.71 6.53 10.21
C ALA A 178 19.40 5.24 10.68
N LEU A 179 19.29 4.90 11.97
CA LEU A 179 19.80 3.65 12.52
C LEU A 179 19.09 2.42 11.92
N ALA A 180 17.78 2.49 11.69
CA ALA A 180 17.03 1.43 11.02
C ALA A 180 17.48 1.23 9.56
N CYS A 181 17.73 2.32 8.82
CA CYS A 181 18.33 2.24 7.47
C CYS A 181 19.71 1.58 7.52
N GLN A 182 20.56 2.01 8.46
CA GLN A 182 21.90 1.46 8.65
C GLN A 182 21.85 -0.04 8.98
N ALA A 183 20.97 -0.48 9.89
CA ALA A 183 20.75 -1.89 10.22
C ALA A 183 20.34 -2.70 8.99
N ALA A 184 19.45 -2.14 8.17
CA ALA A 184 18.95 -2.77 6.95
C ALA A 184 20.02 -2.95 5.86
N ASP A 185 20.97 -2.01 5.79
CA ASP A 185 22.10 -2.07 4.87
C ASP A 185 23.20 -3.01 5.37
N GLN A 186 23.54 -2.98 6.66
CA GLN A 186 24.58 -3.83 7.26
C GLN A 186 24.22 -5.32 7.23
N THR A 187 22.94 -5.65 7.39
CA THR A 187 22.45 -7.04 7.39
C THR A 187 22.14 -7.56 5.99
N ARG A 188 22.38 -6.74 4.96
CA ARG A 188 22.11 -7.10 3.58
C ARG A 188 23.17 -8.08 3.06
N SER A 189 22.80 -9.34 2.94
CA SER A 189 23.64 -10.35 2.28
C SER A 189 23.91 -10.01 0.80
N PRO A 190 25.02 -10.51 0.22
CA PRO A 190 25.27 -10.43 -1.21
C PRO A 190 24.08 -10.94 -2.02
N LYS A 191 23.83 -10.37 -3.20
CA LYS A 191 22.80 -10.90 -4.10
C LYS A 191 23.14 -12.36 -4.40
N ARG A 192 22.18 -13.28 -4.22
CA ARG A 192 22.33 -14.66 -4.69
C ARG A 192 22.55 -14.63 -6.21
N THR A 193 23.58 -15.35 -6.66
CA THR A 193 23.93 -15.50 -8.08
C THR A 193 23.17 -16.65 -8.73
N GLU A 194 22.67 -17.60 -7.93
CA GLU A 194 21.85 -18.73 -8.40
C GLU A 194 20.42 -18.25 -8.68
N LEU A 195 20.06 -18.21 -9.97
CA LEU A 195 18.69 -17.96 -10.42
C LEU A 195 17.89 -19.27 -10.36
N LEU A 196 16.80 -19.29 -9.59
CA LEU A 196 15.93 -20.46 -9.45
C LEU A 196 14.55 -20.18 -10.03
N SER A 197 13.97 -21.20 -10.66
CA SER A 197 12.57 -21.15 -11.06
C SER A 197 11.64 -21.10 -9.83
N LEU A 198 10.44 -20.55 -10.01
CA LEU A 198 9.43 -20.53 -8.94
C LEU A 198 9.07 -21.94 -8.45
N THR A 199 9.11 -22.94 -9.34
CA THR A 199 8.88 -24.35 -8.98
C THR A 199 9.95 -24.86 -8.02
N GLU A 200 11.23 -24.57 -8.29
CA GLU A 200 12.34 -24.96 -7.42
C GLU A 200 12.32 -24.23 -6.09
N LEU A 201 12.07 -22.92 -6.10
CA LEU A 201 11.92 -22.11 -4.89
C LEU A 201 10.83 -22.69 -3.97
N ARG A 202 9.66 -22.98 -4.53
CA ARG A 202 8.53 -23.57 -3.78
C ARG A 202 8.86 -24.94 -3.21
N ARG A 203 9.59 -25.78 -3.95
CA ARG A 203 10.06 -27.08 -3.45
C ARG A 203 10.98 -26.87 -2.25
N ARG A 204 12.01 -26.02 -2.38
CA ARG A 204 12.98 -25.72 -1.31
C ARG A 204 12.29 -25.13 -0.06
N TRP A 205 11.36 -24.18 -0.25
CA TRP A 205 10.60 -23.59 0.85
C TRP A 205 9.73 -24.61 1.56
N ARG A 206 9.04 -25.48 0.82
CA ARG A 206 8.21 -26.55 1.39
C ARG A 206 9.06 -27.52 2.20
N GLU A 207 10.16 -28.01 1.64
CA GLU A 207 11.07 -28.93 2.34
C GLU A 207 11.66 -28.29 3.60
N SER A 208 12.08 -27.02 3.53
CA SER A 208 12.60 -26.28 4.68
C SER A 208 11.53 -26.08 5.77
N ALA A 209 10.29 -25.74 5.39
CA ALA A 209 9.19 -25.63 6.34
C ALA A 209 8.82 -26.99 6.97
N ILE A 210 8.85 -28.08 6.19
CA ILE A 210 8.59 -29.44 6.70
C ILE A 210 9.66 -29.85 7.70
N ARG A 211 10.94 -29.57 7.43
CA ARG A 211 12.04 -29.83 8.38
C ARG A 211 11.86 -29.05 9.68
N ALA A 212 11.42 -27.79 9.61
CA ALA A 212 11.27 -26.93 10.78
C ALA A 212 9.99 -27.20 11.60
N PHE A 213 8.87 -27.56 10.96
CA PHE A 213 7.54 -27.58 11.61
C PHE A 213 6.76 -28.88 11.44
N GLY A 214 7.31 -29.85 10.71
CA GLY A 214 6.67 -31.11 10.39
C GLY A 214 5.69 -31.03 9.21
N ALA A 215 5.57 -32.16 8.50
CA ALA A 215 4.72 -32.30 7.32
C ALA A 215 3.24 -31.97 7.60
N CYS A 216 2.69 -32.50 8.70
CA CYS A 216 1.29 -32.29 9.08
C CYS A 216 0.95 -30.79 9.20
N THR A 217 1.80 -30.01 9.87
CA THR A 217 1.63 -28.56 10.01
C THR A 217 1.58 -27.85 8.66
N VAL A 218 2.53 -28.15 7.77
CA VAL A 218 2.68 -27.49 6.47
C VAL A 218 1.57 -27.86 5.48
N TYR A 219 1.14 -29.11 5.49
CA TYR A 219 0.09 -29.58 4.59
C TYR A 219 -1.31 -29.09 5.01
N ARG A 220 -1.57 -28.96 6.32
CA ARG A 220 -2.87 -28.52 6.85
C ARG A 220 -3.06 -27.01 6.98
N LEU A 221 -2.13 -26.16 6.51
CA LEU A 221 -2.24 -24.70 6.64
C LEU A 221 -3.57 -24.12 6.13
N ALA A 222 -4.04 -24.57 4.96
CA ALA A 222 -5.30 -24.08 4.39
C ALA A 222 -6.54 -24.55 5.16
N GLU A 223 -6.50 -25.75 5.75
CA GLU A 223 -7.56 -26.27 6.61
C GLU A 223 -7.64 -25.48 7.92
N ARG A 224 -6.49 -25.31 8.59
CA ARG A 224 -6.39 -24.53 9.84
C ARG A 224 -6.86 -23.09 9.63
N ALA A 225 -6.52 -22.48 8.49
CA ALA A 225 -7.00 -21.14 8.14
C ALA A 225 -8.52 -21.07 7.99
N ARG A 226 -9.15 -22.10 7.39
CA ARG A 226 -10.62 -22.18 7.26
C ARG A 226 -11.31 -22.44 8.61
N GLU A 227 -10.77 -23.34 9.43
CA GLU A 227 -11.31 -23.62 10.77
C GLU A 227 -11.24 -22.37 11.66
N ALA A 228 -10.11 -21.67 11.66
CA ALA A 228 -9.94 -20.43 12.39
C ALA A 228 -10.85 -19.31 11.85
N ALA A 229 -11.13 -19.30 10.55
CA ALA A 229 -12.03 -18.31 9.95
C ALA A 229 -13.45 -18.38 10.51
N ALA A 230 -14.00 -19.59 10.67
CA ALA A 230 -15.31 -19.79 11.28
C ALA A 230 -15.36 -19.21 12.70
N ALA A 231 -14.34 -19.49 13.51
CA ALA A 231 -14.24 -18.97 14.88
C ALA A 231 -14.05 -17.45 14.94
N ALA A 232 -13.27 -16.87 14.02
CA ALA A 232 -13.07 -15.43 13.94
C ALA A 232 -14.37 -14.71 13.56
N TRP A 233 -15.08 -15.20 12.54
CA TRP A 233 -16.31 -14.59 12.07
C TRP A 233 -17.52 -14.83 12.97
N ALA A 234 -17.53 -15.87 13.80
CA ALA A 234 -18.55 -16.04 14.84
C ALA A 234 -18.56 -14.88 15.86
N ARG A 235 -17.42 -14.20 16.03
CA ARG A 235 -17.25 -13.05 16.94
C ARG A 235 -17.46 -11.69 16.27
N VAL A 236 -17.72 -11.68 14.96
CA VAL A 236 -17.78 -10.47 14.15
C VAL A 236 -19.17 -10.30 13.56
N ARG A 237 -19.79 -9.15 13.82
CA ARG A 237 -21.01 -8.77 13.10
C ARG A 237 -20.62 -8.14 11.75
N PRO A 238 -21.26 -8.52 10.63
CA PRO A 238 -21.01 -7.93 9.31
C PRO A 238 -21.74 -6.58 9.19
N VAL A 239 -21.55 -5.71 10.17
CA VAL A 239 -22.27 -4.45 10.29
C VAL A 239 -21.33 -3.45 10.93
N VAL A 240 -21.15 -2.31 10.27
CA VAL A 240 -20.34 -1.21 10.79
C VAL A 240 -21.28 -0.08 11.19
N ASP A 241 -21.16 0.35 12.44
CA ASP A 241 -21.83 1.54 12.93
C ASP A 241 -20.95 2.75 12.64
N THR A 242 -21.32 3.53 11.62
CA THR A 242 -20.50 4.66 11.13
C THR A 242 -20.15 5.66 12.23
N VAL A 243 -21.06 5.90 13.17
CA VAL A 243 -20.82 6.85 14.28
C VAL A 243 -19.82 6.29 15.28
N LEU A 244 -19.94 5.01 15.67
CA LEU A 244 -18.94 4.38 16.55
C LEU A 244 -17.58 4.27 15.87
N ALA A 245 -17.56 3.95 14.56
CA ALA A 245 -16.34 3.92 13.77
C ALA A 245 -15.69 5.31 13.70
N ALA A 246 -16.49 6.37 13.49
CA ALA A 246 -15.99 7.74 13.47
C ALA A 246 -15.36 8.15 14.82
N VAL A 247 -16.05 7.83 15.93
CA VAL A 247 -15.56 8.10 17.28
C VAL A 247 -14.24 7.34 17.58
N ASP A 248 -14.16 6.07 17.18
CA ASP A 248 -12.94 5.26 17.33
C ASP A 248 -11.78 5.84 16.51
N VAL A 249 -12.03 6.15 15.23
CA VAL A 249 -11.05 6.72 14.30
C VAL A 249 -10.49 8.05 14.80
N VAL A 250 -11.35 9.00 15.18
CA VAL A 250 -10.90 10.32 15.62
C VAL A 250 -10.14 10.25 16.94
N ALA A 251 -10.55 9.38 17.87
CA ALA A 251 -9.87 9.17 19.14
C ALA A 251 -8.44 8.64 18.91
N VAL A 252 -8.31 7.61 18.07
CA VAL A 252 -7.01 7.02 17.79
C VAL A 252 -6.09 8.03 17.09
N VAL A 253 -6.57 8.71 16.06
CA VAL A 253 -5.75 9.69 15.32
C VAL A 253 -5.36 10.87 16.22
N TYR A 254 -6.26 11.35 17.08
CA TYR A 254 -5.98 12.42 18.03
C TYR A 254 -4.90 12.03 19.04
N VAL A 255 -4.99 10.87 19.69
CA VAL A 255 -3.97 10.44 20.67
C VAL A 255 -2.61 10.23 20.02
N MET A 256 -2.59 9.76 18.77
CA MET A 256 -1.36 9.47 18.05
C MET A 256 -0.68 10.72 17.46
N ARG A 257 -1.43 11.78 17.13
CA ARG A 257 -0.90 12.95 16.38
C ARG A 257 -1.21 14.32 16.96
N GLY A 258 -2.23 14.44 17.81
CA GLY A 258 -2.78 15.71 18.30
C GLY A 258 -3.50 16.50 17.20
N ALA A 259 -2.77 16.96 16.18
CA ALA A 259 -3.31 17.58 14.98
C ALA A 259 -3.09 16.70 13.75
N PHE A 260 -4.07 16.65 12.86
CA PHE A 260 -4.11 15.74 11.73
C PHE A 260 -4.76 16.36 10.50
N LYS A 261 -4.86 15.56 9.44
CA LYS A 261 -5.38 15.89 8.11
C LYS A 261 -6.27 14.73 7.66
N ARG A 262 -7.10 14.96 6.65
CA ARG A 262 -8.05 13.99 6.10
C ARG A 262 -7.43 12.62 5.77
N HIS A 263 -6.26 12.58 5.15
CA HIS A 263 -5.58 11.30 4.81
C HIS A 263 -5.17 10.47 6.04
N HIS A 264 -4.93 11.10 7.19
CA HIS A 264 -4.68 10.36 8.44
C HIS A 264 -5.96 9.67 8.92
N LEU A 265 -7.12 10.33 8.79
CA LEU A 265 -8.42 9.75 9.11
C LEU A 265 -8.76 8.61 8.13
N LEU A 266 -8.48 8.78 6.84
CA LEU A 266 -8.68 7.71 5.85
C LEU A 266 -7.87 6.46 6.17
N ALA A 267 -6.58 6.65 6.47
CA ALA A 267 -5.73 5.52 6.86
C ALA A 267 -6.27 4.80 8.10
N GLU A 268 -6.76 5.53 9.10
CA GLU A 268 -7.31 4.91 10.30
C GLU A 268 -8.69 4.28 10.08
N ALA A 269 -9.57 4.90 9.29
CA ALA A 269 -10.87 4.33 8.95
C ALA A 269 -10.71 2.99 8.21
N ARG A 270 -9.76 2.90 7.27
CA ARG A 270 -9.44 1.66 6.56
C ARG A 270 -8.88 0.58 7.49
N ARG A 271 -7.99 0.94 8.43
CA ARG A 271 -7.54 0.00 9.49
C ARG A 271 -8.69 -0.46 10.37
N HIS A 272 -9.56 0.46 10.79
CA HIS A 272 -10.73 0.15 11.58
C HIS A 272 -11.59 -0.89 10.85
N LEU A 273 -11.88 -0.67 9.55
CA LEU A 273 -12.60 -1.64 8.72
C LEU A 273 -11.89 -3.01 8.66
N SER A 274 -10.57 -3.04 8.43
CA SER A 274 -9.79 -4.28 8.46
C SER A 274 -9.94 -5.02 9.80
N TYR A 275 -9.88 -4.28 10.93
CA TYR A 275 -9.99 -4.85 12.28
C TYR A 275 -11.40 -5.33 12.61
N VAL A 276 -12.45 -4.59 12.25
CA VAL A 276 -13.81 -4.97 12.63
C VAL A 276 -14.41 -6.00 11.69
N LEU A 277 -14.09 -5.96 10.40
CA LEU A 277 -14.67 -6.87 9.41
C LEU A 277 -13.91 -8.18 9.26
N ARG A 278 -12.63 -8.23 9.66
CA ARG A 278 -11.77 -9.44 9.57
C ARG A 278 -11.83 -10.09 8.17
N GLY A 279 -11.78 -9.24 7.14
CA GLY A 279 -11.82 -9.63 5.73
C GLY A 279 -13.22 -9.84 5.14
N ARG A 280 -14.30 -9.62 5.89
CA ARG A 280 -15.62 -9.45 5.27
C ARG A 280 -15.64 -8.18 4.40
N PRO A 281 -16.33 -8.19 3.25
CA PRO A 281 -16.37 -7.04 2.36
C PRO A 281 -16.99 -5.83 3.05
N HIS A 282 -16.48 -4.63 2.77
CA HIS A 282 -17.14 -3.37 3.10
C HIS A 282 -17.95 -2.84 1.92
N GLU A 283 -18.91 -1.96 2.21
CA GLU A 283 -19.58 -1.19 1.16
C GLU A 283 -18.61 -0.15 0.57
N PRO A 284 -18.58 0.03 -0.76
CA PRO A 284 -17.78 1.08 -1.38
C PRO A 284 -18.04 2.47 -0.77
N GLY A 285 -16.97 3.20 -0.51
CA GLY A 285 -16.99 4.54 0.09
C GLY A 285 -17.37 4.59 1.57
N LEU A 286 -17.49 3.46 2.27
CA LEU A 286 -17.76 3.46 3.71
C LEU A 286 -16.63 4.12 4.51
N ASP A 287 -15.38 3.92 4.12
CA ASP A 287 -14.21 4.59 4.70
C ASP A 287 -14.33 6.13 4.58
N GLU A 288 -14.71 6.61 3.40
CA GLU A 288 -14.95 8.03 3.13
C GLU A 288 -16.13 8.57 3.94
N ARG A 289 -17.23 7.81 4.07
CA ARG A 289 -18.37 8.18 4.93
C ARG A 289 -17.98 8.28 6.39
N ILE A 290 -17.19 7.34 6.91
CA ILE A 290 -16.65 7.41 8.28
C ILE A 290 -15.83 8.68 8.46
N VAL A 291 -14.92 8.97 7.53
CA VAL A 291 -14.09 10.20 7.57
C VAL A 291 -14.94 11.46 7.52
N GLN A 292 -15.98 11.48 6.68
CA GLN A 292 -16.88 12.61 6.57
C GLN A 292 -17.64 12.86 7.88
N THR A 293 -18.20 11.80 8.49
CA THR A 293 -18.80 11.87 9.84
C THR A 293 -17.81 12.38 10.89
N VAL A 294 -16.54 11.97 10.84
CA VAL A 294 -15.51 12.52 11.74
C VAL A 294 -15.35 14.03 11.53
N VAL A 295 -15.18 14.46 10.28
CA VAL A 295 -14.91 15.86 9.95
C VAL A 295 -16.07 16.74 10.37
N ASP A 296 -17.31 16.32 10.07
CA ASP A 296 -18.51 17.11 10.31
C ASP A 296 -18.86 17.20 11.81
N ASP A 297 -18.76 16.08 12.53
CA ASP A 297 -19.33 16.00 13.89
C ASP A 297 -18.27 16.05 15.00
N TYR A 298 -17.01 15.72 14.73
CA TYR A 298 -16.01 15.44 15.77
C TYR A 298 -14.67 16.17 15.59
N THR A 299 -14.57 17.12 14.66
CA THR A 299 -13.34 17.90 14.47
C THR A 299 -13.55 19.40 14.55
N ARG A 300 -12.46 20.10 14.87
CA ARG A 300 -12.37 21.56 14.80
C ARG A 300 -11.06 21.99 14.14
N PRO A 301 -10.96 23.20 13.58
CA PRO A 301 -9.71 23.72 13.05
C PRO A 301 -8.62 23.78 14.13
N ALA A 302 -7.44 23.26 13.81
CA ALA A 302 -6.22 23.43 14.61
C ALA A 302 -5.30 24.49 13.99
N SER A 303 -5.33 24.62 12.66
CA SER A 303 -4.66 25.67 11.89
C SER A 303 -5.35 25.83 10.52
N ARG A 304 -4.83 26.71 9.65
CA ARG A 304 -5.33 26.86 8.27
C ARG A 304 -5.27 25.57 7.43
N ARG A 305 -4.44 24.59 7.82
CA ARG A 305 -4.19 23.36 7.02
C ARG A 305 -4.41 22.06 7.79
N MET A 306 -4.77 22.15 9.07
CA MET A 306 -4.88 20.98 9.96
C MET A 306 -6.12 21.10 10.84
N MET A 307 -6.66 19.92 11.17
CA MET A 307 -7.78 19.74 12.09
C MET A 307 -7.30 19.00 13.34
N THR A 308 -8.08 19.12 14.42
CA THR A 308 -7.89 18.32 15.64
C THR A 308 -9.27 17.85 16.12
N ALA A 309 -9.29 16.91 17.06
CA ALA A 309 -10.54 16.44 17.63
C ALA A 309 -11.24 17.57 18.40
N ASP A 310 -12.54 17.71 18.20
CA ASP A 310 -13.36 18.53 19.07
C ASP A 310 -13.71 17.74 20.33
N LEU A 311 -12.95 17.99 21.39
CA LEU A 311 -13.16 17.35 22.68
C LEU A 311 -14.55 17.70 23.25
N ARG A 312 -15.17 18.84 22.92
CA ARG A 312 -16.52 19.14 23.40
C ARG A 312 -17.57 18.28 22.70
N ALA A 313 -17.43 18.05 21.39
CA ALA A 313 -18.32 17.17 20.64
C ALA A 313 -18.16 15.70 21.06
N LEU A 314 -16.92 15.28 21.37
CA LEU A 314 -16.64 13.96 21.91
C LEU A 314 -17.09 13.81 23.38
N TYR A 315 -17.14 14.91 24.14
CA TYR A 315 -17.46 14.97 25.58
C TYR A 315 -18.49 16.07 25.92
N PRO A 316 -19.75 15.96 25.43
CA PRO A 316 -20.72 17.05 25.51
C PRO A 316 -21.27 17.36 26.92
N ARG A 317 -20.91 16.58 27.95
CA ARG A 317 -21.38 16.77 29.34
C ARG A 317 -20.28 17.07 30.37
N ASP A 318 -19.03 17.16 29.94
CA ASP A 318 -17.88 17.10 30.84
C ASP A 318 -16.89 18.23 30.57
N THR A 319 -17.20 19.45 30.98
CA THR A 319 -16.15 20.47 31.17
C THR A 319 -15.29 20.16 32.40
N GLU A 320 -15.82 19.42 33.38
CA GLU A 320 -15.11 19.02 34.61
C GLU A 320 -14.50 17.59 34.54
N ASP A 321 -15.05 16.70 33.71
CA ASP A 321 -14.64 15.28 33.62
C ASP A 321 -13.50 15.02 32.62
N GLN A 322 -12.61 16.01 32.43
CA GLN A 322 -11.25 15.74 31.95
C GLN A 322 -10.55 14.66 32.81
N ALA A 323 -11.06 14.36 34.01
CA ALA A 323 -10.55 13.39 34.96
C ALA A 323 -10.52 11.93 34.47
N VAL A 324 -11.38 11.50 33.53
CA VAL A 324 -11.39 10.09 33.05
C VAL A 324 -10.40 9.85 31.90
N LEU A 325 -10.13 10.87 31.07
CA LEU A 325 -9.26 10.74 29.89
C LEU A 325 -7.90 11.46 30.00
N ARG A 326 -7.75 12.44 30.91
CA ARG A 326 -6.41 12.91 31.31
C ARG A 326 -5.53 11.73 31.74
N PRO A 327 -5.99 10.75 32.54
CA PRO A 327 -5.18 9.59 32.90
C PRO A 327 -4.84 8.71 31.70
N LEU A 328 -5.78 8.49 30.77
CA LEU A 328 -5.57 7.63 29.60
C LEU A 328 -4.57 8.24 28.60
N THR A 329 -4.56 9.56 28.47
CA THR A 329 -3.57 10.30 27.67
C THR A 329 -2.26 10.58 28.43
N ARG A 330 -2.29 10.53 29.78
CA ARG A 330 -1.13 10.72 30.67
C ARG A 330 -0.50 9.44 31.22
N LYS A 331 -0.98 8.23 30.88
CA LYS A 331 -0.27 6.96 31.14
C LYS A 331 0.98 6.94 30.25
N ARG A 332 1.96 7.79 30.58
CA ARG A 332 3.19 8.06 29.81
C ARG A 332 4.06 6.81 29.67
N THR A 333 3.89 5.85 30.58
CA THR A 333 4.53 4.54 30.55
C THR A 333 3.92 3.59 29.53
N ALA A 334 2.66 3.78 29.11
CA ALA A 334 2.04 2.95 28.09
C ALA A 334 2.43 3.41 26.68
N PRO A 335 2.64 2.48 25.73
CA PRO A 335 2.89 2.80 24.35
C PRO A 335 1.76 3.66 23.73
N PRO A 336 2.09 4.57 22.79
CA PRO A 336 1.11 5.49 22.22
C PRO A 336 -0.16 4.83 21.68
N TYR A 337 -0.04 3.67 21.03
CA TYR A 337 -1.19 2.97 20.46
C TYR A 337 -2.08 2.30 21.51
N GLU A 338 -1.52 1.79 22.61
CA GLU A 338 -2.31 1.26 23.73
C GLU A 338 -3.19 2.36 24.33
N ARG A 339 -2.60 3.54 24.58
CA ARG A 339 -3.37 4.72 25.06
C ARG A 339 -4.47 5.11 24.08
N ALA A 340 -4.16 5.06 22.78
CA ALA A 340 -5.12 5.39 21.73
C ALA A 340 -6.32 4.43 21.75
N ARG A 341 -6.09 3.12 21.94
CA ARG A 341 -7.17 2.13 22.10
C ARG A 341 -7.99 2.35 23.35
N LEU A 342 -7.34 2.55 24.50
CA LEU A 342 -8.06 2.81 25.76
C LEU A 342 -8.96 4.05 25.65
N ALA A 343 -8.48 5.12 25.00
CA ALA A 343 -9.28 6.31 24.76
C ALA A 343 -10.47 6.03 23.82
N ALA A 344 -10.25 5.30 22.73
CA ALA A 344 -11.31 4.91 21.79
C ALA A 344 -12.37 4.01 22.44
N ASP A 345 -11.96 3.01 23.23
CA ASP A 345 -12.88 2.09 23.91
C ASP A 345 -13.73 2.81 24.96
N ALA A 346 -13.12 3.71 25.74
CA ALA A 346 -13.83 4.54 26.71
C ALA A 346 -14.91 5.41 26.02
N LEU A 347 -14.56 6.03 24.90
CA LEU A 347 -15.48 6.83 24.09
C LEU A 347 -16.63 5.99 23.51
N ALA A 348 -16.33 4.85 22.91
CA ALA A 348 -17.33 3.94 22.37
C ALA A 348 -18.31 3.46 23.46
N ALA A 349 -17.79 3.12 24.65
CA ALA A 349 -18.61 2.72 25.80
C ALA A 349 -19.59 3.83 26.22
N ARG A 350 -19.17 5.10 26.18
CA ARG A 350 -20.04 6.25 26.45
C ARG A 350 -21.12 6.42 25.40
N VAL A 351 -20.78 6.36 24.11
CA VAL A 351 -21.78 6.42 23.02
C VAL A 351 -22.80 5.29 23.16
N HIS A 352 -22.35 4.08 23.50
CA HIS A 352 -23.23 2.97 23.81
C HIS A 352 -24.13 3.24 25.02
N ALA A 353 -23.61 3.84 26.09
CA ALA A 353 -24.39 4.19 27.28
C ALA A 353 -25.47 5.24 26.97
N VAL A 354 -25.14 6.29 26.22
CA VAL A 354 -26.10 7.32 25.78
C VAL A 354 -27.20 6.69 24.94
N ARG A 355 -26.83 5.90 23.92
CA ARG A 355 -27.81 5.19 23.08
C ARG A 355 -28.66 4.20 23.86
N ARG A 356 -28.11 3.54 24.88
CA ARG A 356 -28.90 2.68 25.79
C ARG A 356 -29.90 3.51 26.59
N ALA A 357 -29.49 4.64 27.17
CA ALA A 357 -30.38 5.53 27.91
C ALA A 357 -31.48 6.12 27.01
N GLU A 358 -31.15 6.51 25.78
CA GLU A 358 -32.12 6.98 24.79
C GLU A 358 -33.11 5.88 24.38
N ARG A 359 -32.66 4.64 24.15
CA ARG A 359 -33.56 3.50 23.88
C ARG A 359 -34.48 3.17 25.05
N LEU A 360 -33.99 3.30 26.28
CA LEU A 360 -34.82 3.13 27.48
C LEU A 360 -35.85 4.27 27.62
N ARG A 361 -35.58 5.44 27.02
CA ARG A 361 -36.46 6.62 27.03
C ARG A 361 -37.32 6.79 25.75
N SER A 362 -37.10 6.02 24.69
CA SER A 362 -37.81 6.17 23.40
C SER A 362 -37.95 4.86 22.61
N ARG A 363 -39.15 4.62 22.03
CA ARG A 363 -39.42 3.49 21.12
C ARG A 363 -38.68 3.68 19.78
N THR A 364 -37.98 2.62 19.39
CA THR A 364 -37.10 2.30 18.24
C THR A 364 -37.03 3.25 17.03
N ARG A 365 -35.81 3.67 16.64
CA ARG A 365 -35.42 4.04 15.26
C ARG A 365 -34.19 3.24 14.80
N PRO A 366 -34.14 2.77 13.53
CA PRO A 366 -32.98 2.06 12.99
C PRO A 366 -31.98 3.04 12.35
N ARG A 367 -30.73 3.03 12.81
CA ARG A 367 -29.57 3.48 12.01
C ARG A 367 -28.52 2.39 12.10
N THR A 368 -28.62 1.44 11.18
CA THR A 368 -27.68 0.33 11.03
C THR A 368 -27.66 0.02 9.55
N VAL A 369 -26.53 0.27 8.89
CA VAL A 369 -26.34 -0.12 7.50
C VAL A 369 -25.79 -1.54 7.53
N ALA A 370 -26.59 -2.50 7.05
CA ALA A 370 -26.17 -3.90 6.96
C ALA A 370 -25.21 -4.03 5.79
N VAL A 371 -24.03 -4.62 6.00
CA VAL A 371 -23.16 -5.02 4.88
C VAL A 371 -23.92 -6.10 4.11
N PRO A 372 -24.03 -6.01 2.77
CA PRO A 372 -24.69 -7.04 1.98
C PRO A 372 -24.05 -8.41 2.26
N ALA A 373 -24.88 -9.40 2.60
CA ALA A 373 -24.45 -10.78 2.53
C ALA A 373 -24.07 -11.08 1.08
N ALA A 374 -22.90 -11.68 0.86
CA ALA A 374 -22.47 -12.08 -0.48
C ALA A 374 -23.52 -13.02 -1.10
N SER A 375 -24.35 -12.48 -1.98
CA SER A 375 -25.23 -13.28 -2.83
C SER A 375 -24.35 -14.02 -3.83
N ARG A 376 -24.46 -15.35 -3.83
CA ARG A 376 -23.98 -16.18 -4.94
C ARG A 376 -24.85 -15.86 -6.16
N SER A 377 -24.39 -14.93 -6.98
CA SER A 377 -25.01 -14.67 -8.28
C SER A 377 -23.94 -14.22 -9.26
N HIS A 378 -23.80 -15.01 -10.32
CA HIS A 378 -22.90 -14.76 -11.45
C HIS A 378 -23.11 -13.34 -12.03
N PRO A 379 -22.04 -12.64 -12.45
CA PRO A 379 -22.15 -11.27 -12.93
C PRO A 379 -22.81 -11.22 -14.31
N ARG A 380 -23.88 -10.42 -14.44
CA ARG A 380 -24.34 -9.89 -15.73
C ARG A 380 -23.69 -8.53 -15.98
N PRO A 381 -23.22 -8.24 -17.21
CA PRO A 381 -22.56 -6.98 -17.53
C PRO A 381 -23.56 -5.83 -17.73
N PHE A 382 -23.12 -4.63 -17.35
CA PHE A 382 -23.79 -3.35 -17.60
C PHE A 382 -23.88 -3.02 -19.10
N ARG A 383 -25.02 -2.50 -19.56
CA ARG A 383 -25.16 -1.72 -20.80
C ARG A 383 -26.14 -0.57 -20.61
N THR A 384 -25.75 0.61 -21.11
CA THR A 384 -26.56 1.83 -21.31
C THR A 384 -27.49 1.67 -22.53
N GLY A 385 -28.68 2.29 -22.52
CA GLY A 385 -29.76 2.13 -23.52
C GLY A 385 -29.56 2.90 -24.86
N PRO A 386 -30.60 3.09 -25.73
CA PRO A 386 -32.01 2.70 -25.63
C PRO A 386 -32.52 1.74 -26.75
N LYS A 387 -33.78 1.32 -26.59
CA LYS A 387 -34.55 0.30 -27.35
C LYS A 387 -34.58 0.50 -28.88
N ASN A 388 -34.41 -0.60 -29.62
CA ASN A 388 -35.27 -1.01 -30.74
C ASN A 388 -35.15 -2.53 -30.94
N GLY A 389 -36.29 -3.19 -31.17
CA GLY A 389 -36.49 -4.60 -30.85
C GLY A 389 -36.07 -5.63 -31.91
N ARG A 390 -35.85 -6.86 -31.44
CA ARG A 390 -36.56 -8.08 -31.84
C ARG A 390 -36.13 -9.22 -30.91
N LEU A 391 -37.12 -9.97 -30.45
CA LEU A 391 -36.98 -11.14 -29.60
C LEU A 391 -36.51 -12.33 -30.45
N LEU A 392 -35.39 -12.96 -30.10
CA LEU A 392 -35.04 -14.33 -30.49
C LEU A 392 -34.34 -15.00 -29.30
N GLU A 393 -34.91 -16.11 -28.85
CA GLU A 393 -34.47 -16.99 -27.76
C GLU A 393 -33.14 -17.72 -28.10
N PRO A 394 -32.44 -18.32 -27.10
CA PRO A 394 -30.98 -18.51 -27.15
C PRO A 394 -30.54 -19.86 -27.71
N GLU A 395 -29.48 -19.85 -28.51
CA GLU A 395 -28.67 -21.05 -28.79
C GLU A 395 -27.49 -21.18 -27.82
N THR A 396 -27.12 -22.44 -27.56
CA THR A 396 -26.40 -22.97 -26.42
C THR A 396 -24.88 -22.70 -26.40
N GLY A 397 -24.40 -22.07 -25.32
CA GLY A 397 -23.42 -22.62 -24.37
C GLY A 397 -21.93 -22.82 -24.71
N VAL A 398 -21.51 -22.99 -25.96
CA VAL A 398 -20.08 -23.30 -26.27
C VAL A 398 -19.49 -22.35 -27.31
N ASP A 399 -20.26 -22.00 -28.35
CA ASP A 399 -19.79 -21.14 -29.44
C ASP A 399 -19.53 -19.69 -29.00
N THR A 400 -20.21 -19.23 -27.94
CA THR A 400 -20.03 -17.88 -27.40
C THR A 400 -18.70 -17.72 -26.68
N VAL A 401 -18.22 -18.77 -26.01
CA VAL A 401 -16.94 -18.76 -25.28
C VAL A 401 -15.78 -18.80 -26.26
N GLU A 402 -15.89 -19.63 -27.29
CA GLU A 402 -14.87 -19.77 -28.32
C GLU A 402 -14.75 -18.51 -29.18
N ARG A 403 -15.87 -17.86 -29.52
CA ARG A 403 -15.87 -16.56 -30.21
C ARG A 403 -15.27 -15.45 -29.34
N THR A 404 -15.50 -15.48 -28.02
CA THR A 404 -14.90 -14.53 -27.08
C THR A 404 -13.39 -14.74 -26.96
N ARG A 405 -12.93 -16.00 -26.90
CA ARG A 405 -11.51 -16.36 -26.90
C ARG A 405 -10.81 -15.85 -28.16
N GLN A 406 -11.39 -16.11 -29.33
CA GLN A 406 -10.85 -15.64 -30.62
C GLN A 406 -10.81 -14.11 -30.72
N THR A 407 -11.81 -13.42 -30.16
CA THR A 407 -11.84 -11.94 -30.13
C THR A 407 -10.74 -11.39 -29.22
N LEU A 408 -10.49 -12.02 -28.06
CA LEU A 408 -9.42 -11.63 -27.14
C LEU A 408 -8.03 -11.92 -27.72
N GLU A 409 -7.86 -13.04 -28.42
CA GLU A 409 -6.61 -13.38 -29.10
C GLU A 409 -6.32 -12.44 -30.27
N ALA A 410 -7.33 -12.05 -31.05
CA ALA A 410 -7.19 -11.05 -32.10
C ALA A 410 -6.84 -9.66 -31.55
N ALA A 411 -7.45 -9.27 -30.42
CA ALA A 411 -7.10 -8.01 -29.74
C ALA A 411 -5.67 -8.04 -29.16
N ALA A 412 -5.25 -9.16 -28.59
CA ALA A 412 -3.88 -9.34 -28.10
C ALA A 412 -2.85 -9.28 -29.24
N ALA A 413 -3.16 -9.89 -30.40
CA ALA A 413 -2.32 -9.83 -31.59
C ALA A 413 -2.19 -8.40 -32.15
N GLN A 414 -3.28 -7.62 -32.16
CA GLN A 414 -3.23 -6.20 -32.57
C GLN A 414 -2.36 -5.35 -31.63
N VAL A 415 -2.47 -5.57 -30.31
CA VAL A 415 -1.64 -4.85 -29.34
C VAL A 415 -0.16 -5.25 -29.48
N ALA A 416 0.13 -6.53 -29.72
CA ALA A 416 1.49 -7.01 -29.98
C ALA A 416 2.09 -6.38 -31.25
N ALA A 417 1.32 -6.30 -32.35
CA ALA A 417 1.74 -5.65 -33.58
C ALA A 417 2.02 -4.15 -33.37
N MET A 418 1.13 -3.43 -32.66
CA MET A 418 1.33 -2.01 -32.35
C MET A 418 2.59 -1.76 -31.49
N LEU A 419 2.91 -2.68 -30.58
CA LEU A 419 4.14 -2.62 -29.78
C LEU A 419 5.39 -2.90 -30.63
N GLN A 420 5.31 -3.79 -31.61
CA GLN A 420 6.37 -4.09 -32.57
C GLN A 420 6.63 -2.91 -33.52
N ASP A 421 5.58 -2.30 -34.07
CA ASP A 421 5.67 -1.09 -34.90
C ASP A 421 6.29 0.07 -34.11
N GLY A 422 5.87 0.24 -32.85
CA GLY A 422 6.47 1.22 -31.94
C GLY A 422 7.93 0.92 -31.58
N ARG A 423 8.38 -0.34 -31.67
CA ARG A 423 9.78 -0.74 -31.46
C ARG A 423 10.61 -0.46 -32.72
N GLN A 424 10.10 -0.84 -33.89
CA GLN A 424 10.73 -0.55 -35.18
C GLN A 424 10.86 0.96 -35.44
N ALA A 425 9.84 1.75 -35.11
CA ALA A 425 9.90 3.21 -35.23
C ALA A 425 10.97 3.83 -34.32
N ARG A 426 11.22 3.25 -33.14
CA ARG A 426 12.28 3.68 -32.21
C ARG A 426 13.66 3.26 -32.69
N GLU A 427 13.82 2.06 -33.23
CA GLU A 427 15.06 1.59 -33.87
C GLU A 427 15.39 2.39 -35.13
N ALA A 428 14.40 2.78 -35.92
CA ALA A 428 14.59 3.67 -37.07
C ALA A 428 15.00 5.10 -36.66
N ALA A 429 14.45 5.61 -35.55
CA ALA A 429 14.75 6.96 -35.07
C ALA A 429 16.07 7.04 -34.26
N HIS A 430 16.51 5.95 -33.63
CA HIS A 430 17.62 5.92 -32.67
C HIS A 430 18.61 4.77 -32.91
N GLY A 431 18.62 4.19 -34.12
CA GLY A 431 19.55 3.13 -34.51
C GLY A 431 21.01 3.55 -34.36
N PRO A 432 21.93 2.60 -34.17
CA PRO A 432 23.35 2.89 -33.93
C PRO A 432 23.94 3.69 -35.10
N ARG A 433 24.36 4.92 -34.82
CA ARG A 433 25.19 5.70 -35.75
C ARG A 433 26.55 4.99 -35.90
N PRO A 434 27.11 4.89 -37.11
CA PRO A 434 28.47 4.40 -37.28
C PRO A 434 29.44 5.28 -36.47
N GLN A 435 30.40 4.64 -35.79
CA GLN A 435 31.48 5.39 -35.14
C GLN A 435 32.32 6.12 -36.18
N PRO A 436 32.89 7.30 -35.87
CA PRO A 436 33.84 7.96 -36.75
C PRO A 436 35.11 7.12 -36.88
N THR A 437 35.61 6.98 -38.11
CA THR A 437 36.85 6.29 -38.48
C THR A 437 38.06 6.89 -37.72
N PRO A 438 39.03 6.08 -37.25
CA PRO A 438 40.24 6.62 -36.61
C PRO A 438 41.07 7.41 -37.62
N ALA A 439 41.61 8.56 -37.20
CA ALA A 439 42.47 9.40 -38.04
C ALA A 439 43.74 8.65 -38.48
N MET A 440 44.00 8.64 -39.79
CA MET A 440 45.22 8.11 -40.39
C MET A 440 46.39 9.07 -40.23
N THR A 441 47.56 8.49 -39.96
CA THR A 441 48.90 9.09 -39.88
C THR A 441 49.24 9.94 -41.11
N PRO A 442 49.82 11.15 -40.96
CA PRO A 442 50.20 11.98 -42.10
C PRO A 442 51.51 11.49 -42.78
N PRO A 443 51.67 11.69 -44.10
CA PRO A 443 52.86 11.26 -44.85
C PRO A 443 54.06 12.21 -44.66
N PRO A 444 55.29 11.76 -44.99
CA PRO A 444 56.51 12.55 -44.77
C PRO A 444 56.66 13.65 -45.83
N HIS A 445 57.00 14.86 -45.38
CA HIS A 445 57.29 16.01 -46.24
C HIS A 445 58.78 16.05 -46.63
N THR A 446 59.03 16.09 -47.95
CA THR A 446 60.32 16.35 -48.59
C THR A 446 60.65 17.85 -48.53
N GLN A 447 61.92 18.18 -48.22
CA GLN A 447 62.50 19.54 -48.23
C GLN A 447 62.51 20.13 -49.66
N GLN A 448 62.29 21.43 -49.89
CA GLN A 448 63.24 22.57 -49.80
C GLN A 448 62.54 23.86 -50.36
N PRO A 449 63.14 25.09 -50.35
CA PRO A 449 63.99 25.74 -49.35
C PRO A 449 63.61 27.23 -49.08
N GLY A 450 64.07 27.75 -47.94
CA GLY A 450 64.68 29.09 -47.86
C GLY A 450 63.79 30.32 -47.64
N SER A 451 63.77 30.85 -46.41
CA SER A 451 64.30 32.21 -46.11
C SER A 451 64.53 32.37 -44.60
N GLN A 452 65.67 32.98 -44.27
CA GLN A 452 66.26 33.10 -42.94
C GLN A 452 65.55 34.10 -41.99
N PRO A 453 65.83 34.03 -40.67
CA PRO A 453 65.18 34.79 -39.61
C PRO A 453 66.04 35.97 -39.10
N ALA A 454 65.44 36.84 -38.27
CA ALA A 454 65.96 37.41 -37.01
C ALA A 454 65.04 38.56 -36.49
N PRO A 455 65.21 39.09 -35.26
CA PRO A 455 65.13 38.41 -33.96
C PRO A 455 64.37 39.25 -32.88
N GLY A 456 64.16 38.68 -31.69
CA GLY A 456 64.28 39.48 -30.45
C GLY A 456 63.22 39.36 -29.36
N ARG A 457 63.62 38.67 -28.27
CA ARG A 457 63.52 39.03 -26.83
C ARG A 457 62.14 39.35 -26.21
N THR A 458 61.55 38.45 -25.42
CA THR A 458 61.74 38.15 -23.96
C THR A 458 61.07 39.12 -22.98
N THR A 459 60.19 38.52 -22.14
CA THR A 459 59.88 38.77 -20.70
C THR A 459 59.35 40.16 -20.30
N GLY A 460 58.39 40.35 -19.40
CA GLY A 460 57.69 39.53 -18.41
C GLY A 460 56.95 40.47 -17.41
N GLU A 461 56.28 39.88 -16.41
CA GLU A 461 55.64 40.48 -15.20
C GLU A 461 54.37 41.33 -15.42
N VAL A 462 53.21 40.99 -14.86
CA VAL A 462 52.78 40.90 -13.45
C VAL A 462 52.90 42.23 -12.70
N THR A 463 51.74 42.86 -12.47
CA THR A 463 51.31 43.43 -11.18
C THR A 463 49.85 43.12 -10.98
#